data_AF-A0A8J2IPD4-F1
#
_entry.id   AF-A0A8J2IPD4-F1
#
_cell.length_a   1.000
_cell.length_b   1.000
_cell.length_c   1.000
_cell.angle_alpha   90.00
_cell.angle_beta   90.00
_cell.angle_gamma   90.00
#
_symmetry.space_group_name_H-M   'P 1'
#
loop_
_entity.id
_entity.type
_entity.pdbx_description
1 polymer ?
#
loop_
_entity_poly.entity_id
_entity_poly.type
_entity_poly.pdbx_seq_one_letter_code
_entity_poly.pdbx_strand_id
1 'polypeptide(L)'
;MQLFNHFIFETLPSLEEAGAVDREQARNLMPIMLSKPYVVYQLLALSALHMSYLHAAEAGLYREEARAFQTLALSSFNDAHFEVTAENCAPLLIFSSFIGLYELGEVAVIADASAGDILDRFITYMNLHRGVRAVTSQSWQFLKQTSISSYFERAEDSINLASSSHNEIAEVVADRLSNLLGQADMSEESQSTCRAAVSQLQLVYQTETVPDQSPSSGLIWIWPINLSSDFTNLLSMRKPEALIILAHYAVVLHRRRRMWLVGNVGRILIEEISRFLGSFWKRWLEWPNEMLAQTQGNT
;
A
#
# COMPACT_ATOMS: atom_id res chain seq x y z
N MET A 1 -3.54 -27.59 2.74
CA MET A 1 -4.49 -27.56 1.59
C MET A 1 -5.60 -26.53 1.77
N GLN A 2 -6.21 -26.38 2.95
CA GLN A 2 -7.26 -25.38 3.21
C GLN A 2 -6.83 -23.94 2.86
N LEU A 3 -5.72 -23.44 3.42
CA LEU A 3 -5.23 -22.09 3.12
C LEU A 3 -4.90 -21.86 1.65
N PHE A 4 -4.36 -22.86 0.96
CA PHE A 4 -4.08 -22.74 -0.47
C PHE A 4 -5.36 -22.65 -1.30
N ASN A 5 -6.37 -23.46 -0.95
CA ASN A 5 -7.69 -23.40 -1.56
C ASN A 5 -8.36 -22.03 -1.29
N HIS A 6 -8.33 -21.57 -0.04
CA HIS A 6 -8.81 -20.24 0.34
C HIS A 6 -8.08 -19.11 -0.39
N PHE A 7 -6.79 -19.28 -0.66
CA PHE A 7 -6.05 -18.29 -1.43
C PHE A 7 -6.60 -18.16 -2.86
N ILE A 8 -6.78 -19.28 -3.56
CA ILE A 8 -7.24 -19.29 -4.95
C ILE A 8 -8.67 -18.74 -5.07
N PHE A 9 -9.57 -19.13 -4.17
CA PHE A 9 -11.00 -18.88 -4.35
C PHE A 9 -11.53 -17.66 -3.61
N GLU A 10 -10.83 -17.18 -2.57
CA GLU A 10 -11.32 -16.07 -1.74
C GLU A 10 -10.29 -14.95 -1.65
N THR A 11 -9.05 -15.26 -1.29
CA THR A 11 -8.03 -14.22 -1.05
C THR A 11 -7.62 -13.53 -2.34
N LEU A 12 -7.20 -14.27 -3.37
CA LEU A 12 -6.75 -13.70 -4.63
C LEU A 12 -7.86 -12.89 -5.33
N PRO A 13 -9.12 -13.37 -5.43
CA PRO A 13 -10.22 -12.54 -5.92
C PRO A 13 -10.45 -11.26 -5.11
N SER A 14 -10.29 -11.31 -3.78
CA SER A 14 -10.40 -10.09 -2.95
C SER A 14 -9.28 -9.07 -3.23
N LEU A 15 -8.07 -9.55 -3.57
CA LEU A 15 -6.96 -8.70 -4.01
C LEU A 15 -7.20 -8.11 -5.41
N GLU A 16 -7.86 -8.88 -6.28
CA GLU A 16 -8.28 -8.43 -7.62
C GLU A 16 -9.32 -7.31 -7.55
N GLU A 17 -10.35 -7.48 -6.72
CA GLU A 17 -11.38 -6.47 -6.49
C GLU A 17 -10.77 -5.19 -5.88
N ALA A 18 -9.80 -5.34 -4.98
CA ALA A 18 -9.05 -4.23 -4.42
C ALA A 18 -8.14 -3.51 -5.44
N GLY A 19 -7.94 -4.09 -6.63
CA GLY A 19 -6.97 -3.64 -7.63
C GLY A 19 -5.51 -3.76 -7.17
N ALA A 20 -5.25 -4.58 -6.14
CA ALA A 20 -3.91 -4.87 -5.63
C ALA A 20 -3.18 -5.91 -6.48
N VAL A 21 -3.94 -6.83 -7.06
CA VAL A 21 -3.51 -7.79 -8.07
C VAL A 21 -4.45 -7.64 -9.26
N ASP A 22 -4.00 -7.88 -10.48
CA ASP A 22 -4.92 -7.90 -11.60
C ASP A 22 -5.44 -9.32 -11.90
N ARG A 23 -6.73 -9.42 -12.25
CA ARG A 23 -7.45 -10.67 -12.50
C ARG A 23 -6.96 -11.49 -13.70
N GLU A 24 -6.61 -10.84 -14.81
CA GLU A 24 -6.05 -11.54 -15.97
C GLU A 24 -4.60 -11.99 -15.68
N GLN A 25 -3.87 -11.22 -14.87
CA GLN A 25 -2.50 -11.56 -14.47
C GLN A 25 -2.41 -12.62 -13.40
N ALA A 26 -3.35 -12.68 -12.46
CA ALA A 26 -3.36 -13.64 -11.37
C ALA A 26 -3.11 -15.08 -11.84
N ARG A 27 -3.71 -15.46 -12.99
CA ARG A 27 -3.49 -16.77 -13.64
C ARG A 27 -2.06 -16.95 -14.15
N ASN A 28 -1.50 -15.93 -14.80
CA ASN A 28 -0.15 -15.96 -15.36
C ASN A 28 0.94 -15.88 -14.27
N LEU A 29 0.61 -15.33 -13.11
CA LEU A 29 1.51 -15.24 -11.97
C LEU A 29 1.51 -16.50 -11.11
N MET A 30 0.45 -17.33 -11.16
CA MET A 30 0.33 -18.53 -10.33
C MET A 30 1.54 -19.49 -10.45
N PRO A 31 2.08 -19.80 -11.65
CA PRO A 31 3.28 -20.63 -11.74
C PRO A 31 4.50 -20.00 -11.04
N ILE A 32 4.62 -18.67 -11.09
CA ILE A 32 5.70 -17.93 -10.42
C ILE A 32 5.48 -17.95 -8.90
N MET A 33 4.25 -17.74 -8.44
CA MET A 33 3.86 -17.79 -7.03
C MET A 33 4.18 -19.14 -6.38
N LEU A 34 4.13 -20.21 -7.16
CA LEU A 34 4.39 -21.58 -6.71
C LEU A 34 5.84 -22.05 -6.95
N SER A 35 6.67 -21.22 -7.58
CA SER A 35 8.01 -21.63 -8.04
C SER A 35 9.06 -21.69 -6.93
N LYS A 36 8.85 -20.98 -5.81
CA LYS A 36 9.82 -20.87 -4.70
C LYS A 36 9.13 -21.00 -3.34
N PRO A 37 9.73 -21.71 -2.36
CA PRO A 37 9.10 -21.93 -1.05
C PRO A 37 8.72 -20.65 -0.31
N TYR A 38 9.59 -19.64 -0.30
CA TYR A 38 9.32 -18.36 0.36
C TYR A 38 8.06 -17.65 -0.19
N VAL A 39 7.78 -17.76 -1.49
CA VAL A 39 6.57 -17.16 -2.10
C VAL A 39 5.33 -17.94 -1.65
N VAL A 40 5.42 -19.27 -1.64
CA VAL A 40 4.34 -20.15 -1.19
C VAL A 40 3.99 -19.90 0.28
N TYR A 41 4.99 -19.81 1.15
CA TYR A 41 4.75 -19.51 2.57
C TYR A 41 4.11 -18.13 2.75
N GLN A 42 4.55 -17.12 2.00
CA GLN A 42 3.96 -15.78 2.08
C GLN A 42 2.51 -15.75 1.59
N LEU A 43 2.20 -16.49 0.53
CA LEU A 43 0.83 -16.69 0.03
C LEU A 43 -0.06 -17.33 1.10
N LEU A 44 0.44 -18.35 1.80
CA LEU A 44 -0.28 -18.99 2.90
C LEU A 44 -0.47 -18.05 4.10
N ALA A 45 0.53 -17.22 4.41
CA ALA A 45 0.44 -16.20 5.45
C ALA A 45 -0.67 -15.18 5.15
N LEU A 46 -0.74 -14.67 3.92
CA LEU A 46 -1.83 -13.80 3.46
C LEU A 46 -3.20 -14.47 3.54
N SER A 47 -3.29 -15.74 3.15
CA SER A 47 -4.52 -16.50 3.19
C SER A 47 -5.03 -16.69 4.63
N ALA A 48 -4.15 -17.04 5.56
CA ALA A 48 -4.48 -17.17 6.98
C ALA A 48 -4.89 -15.81 7.57
N LEU A 49 -4.21 -14.73 7.19
CA LEU A 49 -4.59 -13.39 7.62
C LEU A 49 -5.99 -13.01 7.12
N HIS A 50 -6.32 -13.30 5.86
CA HIS A 50 -7.66 -13.08 5.32
C HIS A 50 -8.72 -13.95 6.03
N MET A 51 -8.40 -15.21 6.34
CA MET A 51 -9.27 -16.08 7.16
C MET A 51 -9.56 -15.47 8.53
N SER A 52 -8.55 -14.85 9.16
CA SER A 52 -8.72 -14.20 10.46
C SER A 52 -9.69 -13.02 10.43
N TYR A 53 -9.75 -12.32 9.30
CA TYR A 53 -10.71 -11.23 9.07
C TYR A 53 -12.14 -11.77 8.90
N LEU A 54 -12.31 -12.87 8.14
CA LEU A 54 -13.63 -13.44 7.86
C LEU A 54 -14.22 -14.23 9.05
N HIS A 55 -13.38 -14.83 9.88
CA HIS A 55 -13.80 -15.75 10.95
C HIS A 55 -13.50 -15.17 12.34
N ALA A 56 -14.31 -14.20 12.78
CA ALA A 56 -14.10 -13.48 14.05
C ALA A 56 -13.92 -14.40 15.28
N ALA A 57 -14.63 -15.53 15.35
CA ALA A 57 -14.53 -16.48 16.45
C ALA A 57 -13.15 -17.19 16.52
N GLU A 58 -12.50 -17.38 15.39
CA GLU A 58 -11.22 -18.08 15.24
C GLU A 58 -10.08 -17.13 14.85
N ALA A 59 -10.33 -15.81 14.87
CA ALA A 59 -9.39 -14.80 14.40
C ALA A 59 -8.03 -14.85 15.11
N GLY A 60 -8.00 -15.26 16.39
CA GLY A 60 -6.74 -15.49 17.11
C GLY A 60 -5.90 -16.61 16.48
N LEU A 61 -6.52 -17.76 16.21
CA LEU A 61 -5.86 -18.95 15.67
C LEU A 61 -5.30 -18.67 14.27
N TYR A 62 -6.11 -18.10 13.39
CA TYR A 62 -5.66 -17.77 12.03
C TYR A 62 -4.57 -16.70 12.00
N ARG A 63 -4.54 -15.76 12.97
CA ARG A 63 -3.43 -14.80 13.10
C ARG A 63 -2.13 -15.46 13.56
N GLU A 64 -2.19 -16.41 14.49
CA GLU A 64 -1.01 -17.19 14.89
C GLU A 64 -0.48 -18.01 13.70
N GLU A 65 -1.36 -18.65 12.95
CA GLU A 65 -1.00 -19.39 11.73
C GLU A 65 -0.40 -18.47 10.66
N ALA A 66 -0.98 -17.29 10.45
CA ALA A 66 -0.47 -16.27 9.54
C ALA A 66 0.96 -15.85 9.90
N ARG A 67 1.25 -15.62 11.20
CA ARG A 67 2.59 -15.27 11.69
C ARG A 67 3.59 -16.41 11.56
N ALA A 68 3.14 -17.65 11.79
CA ALA A 68 3.99 -18.83 11.60
C ALA A 68 4.44 -18.95 10.14
N PHE A 69 3.51 -18.81 9.19
CA PHE A 69 3.85 -18.80 7.75
C PHE A 69 4.71 -17.62 7.34
N GLN A 70 4.45 -16.41 7.86
CA GLN A 70 5.31 -15.24 7.64
C GLN A 70 6.76 -15.51 8.06
N THR A 71 6.94 -16.13 9.23
CA THR A 71 8.26 -16.50 9.77
C THR A 71 8.96 -17.51 8.87
N LEU A 72 8.24 -18.54 8.41
CA LEU A 72 8.77 -19.53 7.46
C LEU A 72 9.16 -18.89 6.12
N ALA A 73 8.35 -17.94 5.64
CA ALA A 73 8.59 -17.24 4.40
C ALA A 73 9.88 -16.41 4.47
N LEU A 74 10.03 -15.61 5.54
CA LEU A 74 11.23 -14.80 5.78
C LEU A 74 12.48 -15.64 6.02
N SER A 75 12.38 -16.74 6.78
CA SER A 75 13.50 -17.68 6.96
C SER A 75 13.93 -18.27 5.63
N SER A 76 12.98 -18.83 4.87
CA SER A 76 13.26 -19.43 3.57
C SER A 76 13.83 -18.43 2.55
N PHE A 77 13.44 -17.17 2.64
CA PHE A 77 14.00 -16.10 1.81
C PHE A 77 15.45 -15.78 2.20
N ASN A 78 15.71 -15.59 3.49
CA ASN A 78 17.03 -15.25 4.01
C ASN A 78 18.05 -16.38 3.81
N ASP A 79 17.63 -17.64 3.96
CA ASP A 79 18.51 -18.81 3.80
C ASP A 79 19.02 -18.98 2.38
N ALA A 80 18.27 -18.47 1.39
CA ALA A 80 18.52 -18.78 0.00
C ALA A 80 19.60 -17.90 -0.66
N HIS A 81 20.21 -16.94 0.06
CA HIS A 81 21.45 -16.21 -0.28
C HIS A 81 21.68 -16.00 -1.79
N PHE A 82 20.77 -15.27 -2.45
CA PHE A 82 20.84 -15.10 -3.90
C PHE A 82 21.26 -13.68 -4.31
N GLU A 83 22.18 -13.62 -5.28
CA GLU A 83 22.28 -12.49 -6.19
C GLU A 83 21.00 -12.44 -7.05
N VAL A 84 20.57 -11.24 -7.42
CA VAL A 84 19.38 -11.09 -8.28
C VAL A 84 19.74 -11.52 -9.69
N THR A 85 18.99 -12.50 -10.21
CA THR A 85 19.17 -13.07 -11.55
C THR A 85 17.86 -12.98 -12.34
N ALA A 86 17.95 -13.21 -13.65
CA ALA A 86 16.78 -13.28 -14.50
C ALA A 86 15.75 -14.33 -14.03
N GLU A 87 16.22 -15.44 -13.44
CA GLU A 87 15.37 -16.55 -13.01
C GLU A 87 14.65 -16.30 -11.68
N ASN A 88 15.22 -15.47 -10.79
CA ASN A 88 14.65 -15.21 -9.46
C ASN A 88 13.97 -13.84 -9.33
N CYS A 89 14.21 -12.89 -10.24
CA CYS A 89 13.71 -11.52 -10.12
C CYS A 89 12.18 -11.43 -9.98
N ALA A 90 11.41 -12.21 -10.75
CA ALA A 90 9.95 -12.20 -10.69
C ALA A 90 9.40 -12.82 -9.39
N PRO A 91 9.83 -14.03 -8.95
CA PRO A 91 9.48 -14.54 -7.62
C PRO A 91 9.82 -13.59 -6.46
N LEU A 92 10.99 -12.93 -6.51
CA LEU A 92 11.40 -11.95 -5.50
C LEU A 92 10.44 -10.77 -5.43
N LEU A 93 10.06 -10.21 -6.58
CA LEU A 93 9.09 -9.12 -6.64
C LEU A 93 7.71 -9.55 -6.10
N ILE A 94 7.21 -10.73 -6.47
CA ILE A 94 5.91 -11.22 -5.99
C ILE A 94 5.93 -11.41 -4.48
N PHE A 95 6.93 -12.13 -3.96
CA PHE A 95 7.10 -12.36 -2.52
C PHE A 95 7.03 -11.05 -1.75
N SER A 96 7.83 -10.10 -2.22
CA SER A 96 7.95 -8.78 -1.66
C SER A 96 6.66 -7.97 -1.67
N SER A 97 5.93 -7.97 -2.80
CA SER A 97 4.62 -7.35 -2.89
C SER A 97 3.63 -7.99 -1.91
N PHE A 98 3.69 -9.32 -1.74
CA PHE A 98 2.83 -10.05 -0.82
C PHE A 98 3.17 -9.82 0.65
N ILE A 99 4.45 -9.63 1.01
CA ILE A 99 4.81 -9.19 2.35
C ILE A 99 4.20 -7.81 2.61
N GLY A 100 4.32 -6.89 1.66
CA GLY A 100 3.70 -5.57 1.80
C GLY A 100 2.20 -5.62 2.05
N LEU A 101 1.45 -6.37 1.24
CA LEU A 101 0.02 -6.58 1.45
C LEU A 101 -0.28 -7.23 2.82
N TYR A 102 0.57 -8.16 3.25
CA TYR A 102 0.43 -8.79 4.57
C TYR A 102 0.61 -7.78 5.69
N GLU A 103 1.68 -6.98 5.67
CA GLU A 103 1.96 -5.98 6.69
C GLU A 103 0.80 -4.99 6.79
N LEU A 104 0.28 -4.53 5.64
CA LEU A 104 -0.87 -3.64 5.64
C LEU A 104 -2.14 -4.29 6.19
N GLY A 105 -2.45 -5.52 5.76
CA GLY A 105 -3.59 -6.26 6.29
C GLY A 105 -3.45 -6.56 7.78
N GLU A 106 -2.23 -6.84 8.27
CA GLU A 106 -1.97 -7.06 9.68
C GLU A 106 -2.15 -5.77 10.47
N VAL A 107 -1.75 -4.63 9.90
CA VAL A 107 -2.07 -3.32 10.46
C VAL A 107 -3.58 -3.13 10.51
N ALA A 108 -4.32 -3.41 9.44
CA ALA A 108 -5.78 -3.24 9.39
C ALA A 108 -6.52 -4.12 10.41
N VAL A 109 -6.09 -5.37 10.59
CA VAL A 109 -6.69 -6.32 11.54
C VAL A 109 -6.33 -5.96 13.00
N ILE A 110 -5.14 -5.41 13.25
CA ILE A 110 -4.67 -5.02 14.60
C ILE A 110 -5.04 -3.58 14.94
N ALA A 111 -5.46 -2.77 13.97
CA ALA A 111 -5.68 -1.33 14.11
C ALA A 111 -6.62 -0.96 15.27
N ASP A 112 -7.55 -1.85 15.62
CA ASP A 112 -8.47 -1.66 16.76
C ASP A 112 -7.85 -2.01 18.13
N ALA A 113 -6.67 -2.65 18.17
CA ALA A 113 -6.03 -3.16 19.39
C ALA A 113 -4.87 -2.31 19.93
N SER A 114 -4.24 -1.44 19.12
CA SER A 114 -3.12 -0.60 19.57
C SER A 114 -3.00 0.72 18.78
N ALA A 115 -3.82 1.71 19.13
CA ALA A 115 -3.61 3.09 18.69
C ALA A 115 -2.33 3.62 19.35
N GLY A 116 -1.29 3.89 18.56
CA GLY A 116 0.04 4.30 19.05
C GLY A 116 1.18 4.01 18.07
N ASP A 117 1.14 2.86 17.39
CA ASP A 117 2.26 2.38 16.55
C ASP A 117 1.90 2.25 15.06
N ILE A 118 0.67 2.59 14.65
CA ILE A 118 0.23 2.37 13.25
C ILE A 118 1.05 3.20 12.26
N LEU A 119 1.43 4.43 12.63
CA LEU A 119 2.25 5.27 11.77
C LEU A 119 3.62 4.63 11.52
N ASP A 120 4.25 4.06 12.55
CA ASP A 120 5.55 3.40 12.42
C ASP A 120 5.46 2.08 11.64
N ARG A 121 4.39 1.31 11.85
CA ARG A 121 4.13 0.10 11.05
C ARG A 121 3.87 0.45 9.59
N PHE A 122 3.12 1.53 9.32
CA PHE A 122 2.87 2.00 7.96
C PHE A 122 4.15 2.50 7.27
N ILE A 123 5.03 3.20 7.99
CA ILE A 123 6.36 3.58 7.49
C ILE A 123 7.23 2.35 7.21
N THR A 124 7.17 1.34 8.08
CA THR A 124 7.88 0.06 7.90
C THR A 124 7.40 -0.64 6.63
N TYR A 125 6.09 -0.71 6.41
CA TYR A 125 5.46 -1.19 5.18
C TYR A 125 5.98 -0.44 3.93
N MET A 126 6.02 0.89 3.95
CA MET A 126 6.56 1.70 2.84
C MET A 126 8.04 1.38 2.56
N ASN A 127 8.85 1.29 3.62
CA ASN A 127 10.29 1.02 3.51
C ASN A 127 10.57 -0.39 3.00
N LEU A 128 9.74 -1.37 3.35
CA LEU A 128 9.87 -2.73 2.86
C LEU A 128 9.74 -2.77 1.33
N HIS A 129 8.66 -2.22 0.77
CA HIS A 129 8.46 -2.17 -0.67
C HIS A 129 9.58 -1.42 -1.42
N ARG A 130 10.22 -0.44 -0.78
CA ARG A 130 11.39 0.23 -1.35
C ARG A 130 12.57 -0.71 -1.51
N GLY A 131 12.88 -1.55 -0.52
CA GLY A 131 13.97 -2.52 -0.60
C GLY A 131 13.83 -3.41 -1.83
N VAL A 132 12.58 -3.80 -2.09
CA VAL A 132 12.16 -4.62 -3.22
C VAL A 132 12.39 -3.90 -4.54
N ARG A 133 11.96 -2.64 -4.63
CA ARG A 133 12.20 -1.81 -5.82
C ARG A 133 13.69 -1.61 -6.11
N ALA A 134 14.51 -1.43 -5.07
CA ALA A 134 15.95 -1.29 -5.23
C ALA A 134 16.56 -2.56 -5.86
N VAL A 135 16.16 -3.73 -5.35
CA VAL A 135 16.55 -5.06 -5.86
C VAL A 135 16.06 -5.27 -7.30
N THR A 136 14.82 -4.89 -7.60
CA THR A 136 14.20 -5.12 -8.91
C THR A 136 14.63 -4.12 -9.98
N SER A 137 15.00 -2.89 -9.61
CA SER A 137 15.48 -1.86 -10.54
C SER A 137 16.76 -2.28 -11.29
N GLN A 138 17.66 -2.98 -10.60
CA GLN A 138 18.88 -3.53 -11.19
C GLN A 138 18.59 -4.67 -12.18
N SER A 139 17.43 -5.31 -12.03
CA SER A 139 16.97 -6.43 -12.85
C SER A 139 15.80 -6.06 -13.78
N TRP A 140 15.55 -4.77 -13.99
CA TRP A 140 14.41 -4.28 -14.76
C TRP A 140 14.36 -4.86 -16.19
N GLN A 141 15.53 -4.99 -16.82
CA GLN A 141 15.64 -5.58 -18.16
C GLN A 141 15.25 -7.06 -18.17
N PHE A 142 15.54 -7.80 -17.10
CA PHE A 142 15.12 -9.20 -16.98
C PHE A 142 13.62 -9.31 -16.69
N LEU A 143 13.09 -8.46 -15.80
CA LEU A 143 11.67 -8.43 -15.46
C LEU A 143 10.78 -8.19 -16.70
N LYS A 144 11.22 -7.31 -17.62
CA LYS A 144 10.55 -7.08 -18.91
C LYS A 144 10.46 -8.31 -19.81
N GLN A 145 11.30 -9.32 -19.60
CA GLN A 145 11.30 -10.56 -20.37
C GLN A 145 10.45 -11.66 -19.72
N THR A 146 9.96 -11.45 -18.50
CA THR A 146 9.10 -12.39 -17.78
C THR A 146 7.62 -12.10 -18.02
N SER A 147 6.72 -13.03 -17.65
CA SER A 147 5.27 -12.81 -17.74
C SER A 147 4.75 -11.67 -16.83
N ILE A 148 5.59 -11.15 -15.92
CA ILE A 148 5.26 -10.01 -15.06
C ILE A 148 5.33 -8.67 -15.82
N SER A 149 5.90 -8.62 -17.04
CA SER A 149 6.03 -7.38 -17.82
C SER A 149 4.70 -6.65 -18.00
N SER A 150 3.63 -7.40 -18.29
CA SER A 150 2.28 -6.89 -18.46
C SER A 150 1.75 -6.16 -17.21
N TYR A 151 2.25 -6.47 -16.01
CA TYR A 151 1.87 -5.78 -14.77
C TYR A 151 2.38 -4.34 -14.79
N PHE A 152 3.62 -4.15 -15.26
CA PHE A 152 4.21 -2.82 -15.38
C PHE A 152 3.62 -2.00 -16.52
N GLU A 153 3.38 -2.62 -17.68
CA GLU A 153 2.75 -1.95 -18.82
C GLU A 153 1.40 -1.37 -18.44
N ARG A 154 0.59 -2.12 -17.68
CA ARG A 154 -0.71 -1.60 -17.21
C ARG A 154 -0.62 -0.57 -16.10
N ALA A 155 0.37 -0.68 -15.22
CA ALA A 155 0.65 0.38 -14.26
C ALA A 155 1.02 1.68 -15.00
N GLU A 156 1.82 1.59 -16.06
CA GLU A 156 2.18 2.72 -16.93
C GLU A 156 0.97 3.28 -17.69
N ASP A 157 0.12 2.43 -18.27
CA ASP A 157 -1.14 2.84 -18.91
C ASP A 157 -2.07 3.56 -17.93
N SER A 158 -2.18 3.05 -16.70
CA SER A 158 -3.00 3.65 -15.64
C SER A 158 -2.46 5.03 -15.24
N ILE A 159 -1.14 5.20 -15.16
CA ILE A 159 -0.48 6.50 -14.91
C ILE A 159 -0.75 7.47 -16.07
N ASN A 160 -0.63 7.01 -17.31
CA ASN A 160 -0.85 7.84 -18.50
C ASN A 160 -2.32 8.30 -18.60
N LEU A 161 -3.26 7.40 -18.31
CA LEU A 161 -4.68 7.72 -18.25
C LEU A 161 -4.99 8.70 -17.11
N ALA A 162 -4.42 8.48 -15.92
CA ALA A 162 -4.55 9.42 -14.81
C ALA A 162 -4.06 10.82 -15.18
N SER A 163 -2.88 10.91 -15.78
CA SER A 163 -2.23 12.17 -16.16
C SER A 163 -3.03 12.99 -17.17
N SER A 164 -3.88 12.32 -17.97
CA SER A 164 -4.78 12.96 -18.94
C SER A 164 -6.22 13.15 -18.43
N SER A 165 -6.53 12.65 -17.24
CA SER A 165 -7.81 12.82 -16.57
C SER A 165 -7.88 14.15 -15.82
N HIS A 166 -9.10 14.67 -15.69
CA HIS A 166 -9.39 15.86 -14.89
C HIS A 166 -10.35 15.48 -13.77
N ASN A 167 -9.91 15.70 -12.53
CA ASN A 167 -10.68 15.45 -11.33
C ASN A 167 -10.55 16.67 -10.41
N GLU A 168 -11.67 17.33 -10.12
CA GLU A 168 -11.70 18.56 -9.31
C GLU A 168 -11.13 18.34 -7.90
N ILE A 169 -11.39 17.19 -7.28
CA ILE A 169 -10.83 16.86 -5.96
C ILE A 169 -9.30 16.74 -6.04
N ALA A 170 -8.78 16.14 -7.12
CA ALA A 170 -7.33 16.01 -7.31
C ALA A 170 -6.65 17.37 -7.40
N GLU A 171 -7.24 18.33 -8.12
CA GLU A 171 -6.72 19.70 -8.23
C GLU A 171 -6.77 20.44 -6.90
N VAL A 172 -7.91 20.38 -6.19
CA VAL A 172 -8.06 21.02 -4.87
C VAL A 172 -7.06 20.47 -3.86
N VAL A 173 -6.83 19.15 -3.85
CA VAL A 173 -5.84 18.52 -2.95
C VAL A 173 -4.43 18.93 -3.34
N ALA A 174 -4.08 18.90 -4.63
CA ALA A 174 -2.75 19.29 -5.10
C ALA A 174 -2.44 20.76 -4.82
N ASP A 175 -3.40 21.67 -5.04
CA ASP A 175 -3.27 23.10 -4.73
C ASP A 175 -3.11 23.34 -3.24
N ARG A 176 -3.91 22.65 -2.40
CA ARG A 176 -3.78 22.74 -0.94
C ARG A 176 -2.39 22.31 -0.48
N LEU A 177 -1.90 21.17 -0.94
CA LEU A 177 -0.56 20.69 -0.56
C LEU A 177 0.56 21.57 -1.14
N SER A 178 0.38 22.13 -2.33
CA SER A 178 1.35 23.07 -2.92
C SER A 178 1.44 24.37 -2.11
N ASN A 179 0.29 24.89 -1.65
CA ASN A 179 0.24 26.06 -0.76
C ASN A 179 0.88 25.79 0.61
N LEU A 180 0.71 24.58 1.16
CA LEU A 180 1.41 24.13 2.37
C LEU A 180 2.92 24.19 2.17
N LEU A 181 3.42 23.58 1.09
CA LEU A 181 4.85 23.52 0.80
C LEU A 181 5.43 24.89 0.49
N GLY A 182 4.68 25.81 -0.11
CA GLY A 182 5.10 27.19 -0.35
C GLY A 182 5.30 28.03 0.92
N GLN A 183 4.70 27.63 2.04
CA GLN A 183 4.82 28.28 3.34
C GLN A 183 5.75 27.53 4.31
N ALA A 184 6.25 26.37 3.90
CA ALA A 184 7.02 25.50 4.77
C ALA A 184 8.46 26.02 4.94
N ASP A 185 8.95 25.98 6.18
CA ASP A 185 10.36 26.27 6.50
C ASP A 185 11.17 24.97 6.34
N MET A 186 11.53 24.67 5.08
CA MET A 186 12.21 23.44 4.67
C MET A 186 13.35 23.74 3.71
N SER A 187 14.35 22.86 3.66
CA SER A 187 15.37 22.91 2.61
C SER A 187 14.76 22.66 1.23
N GLU A 188 15.37 23.21 0.19
CA GLU A 188 14.93 23.02 -1.20
C GLU A 188 14.81 21.54 -1.58
N GLU A 189 15.73 20.70 -1.08
CA GLU A 189 15.75 19.25 -1.30
C GLU A 189 14.54 18.55 -0.66
N SER A 190 14.23 18.86 0.61
CA SER A 190 13.07 18.28 1.29
C SER A 190 11.77 18.77 0.67
N GLN A 191 11.72 20.04 0.26
CA GLN A 191 10.56 20.62 -0.41
C GLN A 191 10.34 19.99 -1.79
N SER A 192 11.40 19.74 -2.55
CA SER A 192 11.37 19.01 -3.83
C SER A 192 10.86 17.58 -3.65
N THR A 193 11.36 16.90 -2.62
CA THR A 193 10.93 15.55 -2.24
C THR A 193 9.43 15.50 -1.90
N CYS A 194 8.94 16.45 -1.11
CA CYS A 194 7.51 16.56 -0.82
C CYS A 194 6.69 16.88 -2.07
N ARG A 195 7.14 17.78 -2.95
CA ARG A 195 6.46 18.07 -4.22
C ARG A 195 6.31 16.82 -5.10
N ALA A 196 7.35 15.99 -5.20
CA ALA A 196 7.27 14.74 -5.94
C ALA A 196 6.19 13.79 -5.36
N ALA A 197 6.12 13.67 -4.03
CA ALA A 197 5.08 12.89 -3.36
C ALA A 197 3.67 13.45 -3.60
N VAL A 198 3.51 14.77 -3.62
CA VAL A 198 2.25 15.47 -3.94
C VAL A 198 1.82 15.21 -5.39
N SER A 199 2.73 15.32 -6.36
CA SER A 199 2.43 15.03 -7.76
C SER A 199 1.99 13.58 -7.96
N GLN A 200 2.67 12.62 -7.30
CA GLN A 200 2.23 11.22 -7.34
C GLN A 200 0.87 11.03 -6.66
N LEU A 201 0.58 11.75 -5.57
CA LEU A 201 -0.70 11.67 -4.88
C LEU A 201 -1.84 12.23 -5.74
N GLN A 202 -1.57 13.29 -6.51
CA GLN A 202 -2.52 13.85 -7.46
C GLN A 202 -2.95 12.80 -8.51
N LEU A 203 -2.03 11.99 -9.01
CA LEU A 203 -2.35 10.88 -9.92
C LEU A 203 -3.31 9.87 -9.28
N VAL A 204 -3.12 9.55 -7.99
CA VAL A 204 -4.05 8.67 -7.25
C VAL A 204 -5.45 9.27 -7.28
N TYR A 205 -5.59 10.55 -6.91
CA TYR A 205 -6.88 11.24 -6.89
C TYR A 205 -7.51 11.41 -8.28
N GLN A 206 -6.72 11.54 -9.35
CA GLN A 206 -7.25 11.60 -10.72
C GLN A 206 -7.99 10.32 -11.12
N THR A 207 -7.62 9.20 -10.51
CA THR A 207 -8.26 7.89 -10.74
C THR A 207 -9.29 7.51 -9.69
N GLU A 208 -9.52 8.37 -8.69
CA GLU A 208 -10.58 8.16 -7.72
C GLU A 208 -11.94 8.40 -8.39
N THR A 209 -12.60 7.30 -8.78
CA THR A 209 -13.99 7.29 -9.22
C THR A 209 -14.93 7.14 -8.03
N VAL A 210 -16.22 7.41 -8.24
CA VAL A 210 -17.27 7.04 -7.29
C VAL A 210 -17.13 5.53 -6.97
N PRO A 211 -17.15 5.12 -5.68
CA PRO A 211 -17.13 3.71 -5.32
C PRO A 211 -18.30 2.99 -6.02
N ASP A 212 -18.00 1.89 -6.72
CA ASP A 212 -18.87 1.00 -7.55
C ASP A 212 -18.76 1.08 -9.08
N GLN A 213 -18.11 2.08 -9.68
CA GLN A 213 -18.22 2.25 -11.15
C GLN A 213 -17.03 1.77 -11.99
N SER A 214 -15.89 1.42 -11.38
CA SER A 214 -14.73 0.89 -12.12
C SER A 214 -13.81 0.08 -11.20
N PRO A 215 -13.13 -0.97 -11.71
CA PRO A 215 -11.99 -1.55 -11.00
C PRO A 215 -10.96 -0.45 -10.67
N SER A 216 -10.38 -0.57 -9.47
CA SER A 216 -9.34 0.33 -8.99
C SER A 216 -8.15 0.36 -9.95
N SER A 217 -7.67 1.55 -10.30
CA SER A 217 -6.47 1.80 -11.13
C SER A 217 -5.16 1.20 -10.57
N GLY A 218 -5.19 0.60 -9.38
CA GLY A 218 -4.01 0.12 -8.67
C GLY A 218 -3.13 1.23 -8.09
N LEU A 219 -3.34 2.50 -8.48
CA LEU A 219 -2.48 3.62 -8.10
C LEU A 219 -2.44 3.87 -6.59
N ILE A 220 -3.53 3.54 -5.87
CA ILE A 220 -3.54 3.60 -4.41
C ILE A 220 -2.43 2.76 -3.79
N TRP A 221 -2.13 1.60 -4.38
CA TRP A 221 -1.11 0.67 -3.89
C TRP A 221 0.28 1.10 -4.34
N ILE A 222 0.36 1.73 -5.50
CA ILE A 222 1.63 2.18 -6.09
C ILE A 222 2.18 3.41 -5.37
N TRP A 223 1.34 4.33 -4.89
CA TRP A 223 1.80 5.55 -4.21
C TRP A 223 2.78 5.28 -3.06
N PRO A 224 2.45 4.50 -2.00
CA PRO A 224 3.37 4.25 -0.89
C PRO A 224 4.67 3.53 -1.30
N ILE A 225 4.62 2.79 -2.41
CA ILE A 225 5.76 2.06 -2.99
C ILE A 225 6.68 3.01 -3.76
N ASN A 226 6.12 4.07 -4.36
CA ASN A 226 6.83 4.93 -5.28
C ASN A 226 7.60 6.08 -4.63
N LEU A 227 7.36 6.36 -3.35
CA LEU A 227 8.01 7.44 -2.60
C LEU A 227 9.52 7.23 -2.50
N SER A 228 10.27 8.33 -2.41
CA SER A 228 11.72 8.30 -2.23
C SER A 228 12.08 7.93 -0.78
N SER A 229 13.35 7.52 -0.60
CA SER A 229 13.95 7.35 0.72
C SER A 229 13.83 8.59 1.59
N ASP A 230 13.98 9.74 0.96
CA ASP A 230 14.08 11.00 1.66
C ASP A 230 12.70 11.39 2.17
N PHE A 231 11.64 11.06 1.42
CA PHE A 231 10.27 11.25 1.90
C PHE A 231 9.95 10.35 3.09
N THR A 232 10.29 9.06 3.05
CA THR A 232 10.05 8.17 4.19
C THR A 232 10.91 8.53 5.40
N ASN A 233 12.10 9.10 5.19
CA ASN A 233 12.93 9.69 6.25
C ASN A 233 12.25 10.92 6.86
N LEU A 234 11.64 11.81 6.06
CA LEU A 234 10.87 12.95 6.57
C LEU A 234 9.68 12.48 7.45
N LEU A 235 8.98 11.42 7.04
CA LEU A 235 7.93 10.78 7.85
C LEU A 235 8.48 10.17 9.16
N SER A 236 9.63 9.50 9.09
CA SER A 236 10.30 8.92 10.26
C SER A 236 10.74 10.00 11.25
N MET A 237 11.19 11.15 10.75
CA MET A 237 11.50 12.35 11.52
C MET A 237 10.24 13.14 11.96
N ARG A 238 9.04 12.65 11.63
CA ARG A 238 7.74 13.27 11.95
C ARG A 238 7.63 14.73 11.47
N LYS A 239 8.20 15.02 10.30
CA LYS A 239 8.09 16.37 9.69
C LYS A 239 6.63 16.68 9.38
N PRO A 240 6.07 17.81 9.86
CA PRO A 240 4.64 18.10 9.73
C PRO A 240 4.10 18.04 8.32
N GLU A 241 4.83 18.59 7.35
CA GLU A 241 4.43 18.65 5.95
C GLU A 241 4.32 17.25 5.34
N ALA A 242 5.28 16.38 5.63
CA ALA A 242 5.26 14.99 5.19
C ALA A 242 4.09 14.23 5.82
N LEU A 243 3.84 14.43 7.11
CA LEU A 243 2.69 13.83 7.82
C LEU A 243 1.35 14.32 7.25
N ILE A 244 1.23 15.60 6.89
CA ILE A 244 0.00 16.13 6.28
C ILE A 244 -0.23 15.52 4.89
N ILE A 245 0.81 15.37 4.08
CA ILE A 245 0.73 14.67 2.79
C ILE A 245 0.25 13.22 3.00
N LEU A 246 0.81 12.52 3.99
CA LEU A 246 0.36 11.17 4.35
C LEU A 246 -1.09 11.15 4.84
N ALA A 247 -1.53 12.16 5.60
CA ALA A 247 -2.93 12.27 6.03
C ALA A 247 -3.88 12.47 4.86
N HIS A 248 -3.47 13.19 3.81
CA HIS A 248 -4.25 13.29 2.57
C HIS A 248 -4.32 11.94 1.86
N TYR A 249 -3.20 11.22 1.70
CA TYR A 249 -3.24 9.85 1.18
C TYR A 249 -4.13 8.90 2.03
N ALA A 250 -4.12 9.04 3.35
CA ALA A 250 -4.94 8.25 4.26
C ALA A 250 -6.46 8.47 4.06
N VAL A 251 -6.90 9.58 3.45
CA VAL A 251 -8.29 9.77 3.02
C VAL A 251 -8.67 8.76 1.93
N VAL A 252 -7.76 8.51 0.98
CA VAL A 252 -7.96 7.53 -0.09
C VAL A 252 -8.12 6.12 0.51
N LEU A 253 -7.27 5.78 1.48
CA LEU A 253 -7.42 4.53 2.24
C LEU A 253 -8.76 4.48 2.98
N HIS A 254 -9.16 5.55 3.66
CA HIS A 254 -10.42 5.60 4.41
C HIS A 254 -11.66 5.37 3.53
N ARG A 255 -11.66 5.89 2.30
CA ARG A 255 -12.75 5.64 1.33
C ARG A 255 -12.88 4.16 0.98
N ARG A 256 -11.77 3.40 1.06
CA ARG A 256 -11.69 1.97 0.78
C ARG A 256 -11.69 1.08 2.02
N ARG A 257 -12.08 1.60 3.19
CA ARG A 257 -12.12 0.88 4.47
C ARG A 257 -12.92 -0.42 4.50
N ARG A 258 -13.81 -0.65 3.52
CA ARG A 258 -14.56 -1.91 3.37
C ARG A 258 -13.66 -3.07 2.90
N MET A 259 -12.51 -2.76 2.29
CA MET A 259 -11.51 -3.75 1.92
C MET A 259 -10.82 -4.25 3.19
N TRP A 260 -10.73 -5.57 3.36
CA TRP A 260 -10.11 -6.18 4.53
C TRP A 260 -8.63 -5.80 4.69
N LEU A 261 -7.93 -5.58 3.58
CA LEU A 261 -6.54 -5.10 3.56
C LEU A 261 -6.38 -3.68 4.12
N VAL A 262 -7.42 -2.86 4.09
CA VAL A 262 -7.34 -1.45 4.48
C VAL A 262 -8.01 -1.22 5.83
N GLY A 263 -9.21 -1.75 6.03
CA GLY A 263 -9.96 -1.57 7.28
C GLY A 263 -9.96 -0.12 7.77
N ASN A 264 -9.67 0.07 9.07
CA ASN A 264 -9.64 1.39 9.70
C ASN A 264 -8.30 2.15 9.55
N VAL A 265 -7.32 1.63 8.78
CA VAL A 265 -5.97 2.22 8.68
C VAL A 265 -6.01 3.71 8.35
N GLY A 266 -6.77 4.09 7.31
CA GLY A 266 -6.88 5.48 6.88
C GLY A 266 -7.43 6.41 7.98
N ARG A 267 -8.44 5.95 8.72
CA ARG A 267 -9.03 6.71 9.84
C ARG A 267 -7.98 6.94 10.93
N ILE A 268 -7.34 5.87 11.37
CA ILE A 268 -6.42 5.90 12.51
C ILE A 268 -5.19 6.75 12.17
N LEU A 269 -4.65 6.66 10.95
CA LEU A 269 -3.56 7.53 10.49
C LEU A 269 -3.94 9.01 10.56
N ILE A 270 -5.13 9.39 10.06
CA ILE A 270 -5.59 10.78 10.11
C ILE A 270 -5.75 11.26 11.55
N GLU A 271 -6.35 10.44 12.42
CA GLU A 271 -6.57 10.77 13.83
C GLU A 271 -5.25 10.90 14.61
N GLU A 272 -4.30 9.98 14.40
CA GLU A 272 -2.97 10.02 15.04
C GLU A 272 -2.15 11.22 14.58
N ILE A 273 -2.10 11.47 13.27
CA ILE A 273 -1.39 12.62 12.71
C ILE A 273 -2.00 13.92 13.23
N SER A 274 -3.33 14.01 13.27
CA SER A 274 -4.03 15.19 13.79
C SER A 274 -3.76 15.42 15.27
N ARG A 275 -3.72 14.35 16.07
CA ARG A 275 -3.37 14.41 17.50
C ARG A 275 -1.93 14.83 17.71
N PHE A 276 -1.00 14.30 16.91
CA PHE A 276 0.43 14.57 17.02
C PHE A 276 0.79 16.01 16.65
N LEU A 277 0.24 16.54 15.55
CA LEU A 277 0.56 17.89 15.06
C LEU A 277 -0.14 19.01 15.83
N GLY A 278 -1.30 18.73 16.43
CA GLY A 278 -2.03 19.69 17.25
C GLY A 278 -2.64 20.87 16.46
N SER A 279 -3.06 21.91 17.18
CA SER A 279 -3.90 22.98 16.64
C SER A 279 -3.23 23.86 15.60
N PHE A 280 -1.91 23.99 15.62
CA PHE A 280 -1.16 24.84 14.69
C PHE A 280 -1.34 24.39 13.24
N TRP A 281 -1.38 23.07 13.00
CA TRP A 281 -1.53 22.48 11.66
C TRP A 281 -2.98 22.18 11.28
N LYS A 282 -3.95 22.54 12.14
CA LYS A 282 -5.36 22.16 11.99
C LYS A 282 -5.96 22.54 10.64
N ARG A 283 -5.63 23.73 10.11
CA ARG A 283 -6.12 24.20 8.79
C ARG A 283 -5.77 23.25 7.64
N TRP A 284 -4.60 22.62 7.72
CA TRP A 284 -4.14 21.69 6.68
C TRP A 284 -4.75 20.30 6.86
N LEU A 285 -5.15 19.94 8.08
CA LEU A 285 -5.79 18.67 8.42
C LEU A 285 -7.33 18.74 8.42
N GLU A 286 -7.91 19.93 8.22
CA GLU A 286 -9.36 20.15 8.22
C GLU A 286 -10.06 19.25 7.19
N TRP A 287 -9.61 19.27 5.94
CA TRP A 287 -10.20 18.46 4.88
C TRP A 287 -10.12 16.94 5.14
N PRO A 288 -8.96 16.34 5.52
CA PRO A 288 -8.93 14.94 5.93
C PRO A 288 -9.90 14.59 7.06
N ASN A 289 -9.99 15.44 8.07
CA ASN A 289 -10.90 15.22 9.20
C ASN A 289 -12.38 15.35 8.79
N GLU A 290 -12.72 16.26 7.88
CA GLU A 290 -14.07 16.35 7.30
C GLU A 290 -14.45 15.10 6.51
N MET A 291 -13.51 14.53 5.75
CA MET A 291 -13.75 13.30 4.98
C MET A 291 -14.05 12.10 5.89
N LEU A 292 -13.46 12.04 7.09
CA LEU A 292 -13.83 11.05 8.10
C LEU A 292 -15.28 11.22 8.56
N ALA A 293 -15.72 12.45 8.78
CA ALA A 293 -17.06 12.76 9.29
C ALA A 293 -18.17 12.50 8.26
N GLN A 294 -17.96 12.88 6.98
CA GLN A 294 -18.93 12.67 5.90
C GLN A 294 -19.24 11.19 5.65
N THR A 295 -18.27 10.34 5.95
CA THR A 295 -18.33 8.90 5.69
C THR A 295 -19.05 8.13 6.81
N GLN A 296 -19.19 8.72 8.00
CA GLN A 296 -19.95 8.18 9.13
C GLN A 296 -21.47 8.45 9.01
N GLY A 297 -21.89 9.40 8.17
CA GLY A 297 -23.30 9.76 7.97
C GLY A 297 -24.07 8.91 6.95
N ASN A 298 -23.39 8.01 6.23
CA ASN A 298 -23.95 7.17 5.16
C ASN A 298 -23.98 5.66 5.52
N THR A 299 -23.99 5.34 6.82
CA THR A 299 -24.24 3.98 7.35
C THR A 299 -25.56 3.96 8.10
#